data_AF-A0A398CAD4-F1
#
_entry.id   AF-A0A398CAD4-F1
#
_cell.length_a   1.000
_cell.length_b   1.000
_cell.length_c   1.000
_cell.angle_alpha   90.00
_cell.angle_beta   90.00
_cell.angle_gamma   90.00
#
_symmetry.space_group_name_H-M   'P 1'
#
loop_
_entity.id
_entity.type
_entity.pdbx_description
1 polymer ?
#
loop_
_entity_poly.entity_id
_entity_poly.type
_entity_poly.pdbx_seq_one_letter_code
_entity_poly.pdbx_strand_id
1 'polypeptide(L)'
;MFRLTIGKTWVLLVLLTGLTFGLGEGGFFGHGAMLPVLLVLVFSGIKGALVILEYLEMRKAPGLWRWLLLGWLTLVLALVVLAYWIAS
;
A
#
# COMPACT_ATOMS: atom_id res chain seq x y z
N MET A 1 -19.04 -3.66 0.00
CA MET A 1 -17.70 -3.71 0.62
C MET A 1 -17.26 -5.17 0.69
N PHE A 2 -16.37 -5.61 -0.20
CA PHE A 2 -15.96 -7.02 -0.31
C PHE A 2 -15.32 -7.52 1.00
N ARG A 3 -15.82 -8.63 1.56
CA ARG A 3 -15.18 -9.36 2.67
C ARG A 3 -14.22 -10.38 2.05
N LEU A 4 -12.92 -10.09 2.05
CA LEU A 4 -11.92 -11.08 1.68
C LEU A 4 -11.69 -11.98 2.90
N THR A 5 -11.69 -13.29 2.72
CA THR A 5 -11.25 -14.21 3.78
C THR A 5 -9.74 -14.05 3.97
N ILE A 6 -9.23 -14.35 5.17
CA ILE A 6 -7.77 -14.29 5.48
C ILE A 6 -6.92 -14.98 4.40
N GLY A 7 -7.34 -16.15 3.92
CA GLY A 7 -6.64 -16.85 2.84
C GLY A 7 -6.58 -16.06 1.52
N LYS A 8 -7.67 -15.38 1.13
CA LYS A 8 -7.69 -14.52 -0.07
C LYS A 8 -6.85 -13.27 0.12
N THR A 9 -6.88 -12.67 1.31
CA THR A 9 -6.04 -11.53 1.67
C THR A 9 -4.57 -11.91 1.60
N TRP A 10 -4.21 -13.08 2.13
CA TRP A 10 -2.84 -13.61 2.06
C TRP A 10 -2.38 -13.78 0.60
N VAL A 11 -3.16 -14.45 -0.25
CA VAL A 11 -2.83 -14.61 -1.68
C VAL A 11 -2.65 -13.26 -2.36
N LEU A 12 -3.53 -12.30 -2.07
CA LEU A 12 -3.45 -10.96 -2.64
C LEU A 12 -2.18 -10.21 -2.20
N LEU A 13 -1.77 -10.36 -0.93
CA LEU A 13 -0.51 -9.79 -0.42
C LEU A 13 0.71 -10.41 -1.11
N VAL A 14 0.70 -11.72 -1.36
CA VAL A 14 1.78 -12.42 -2.09
C VAL A 14 1.85 -11.93 -3.53
N LEU A 15 0.71 -11.83 -4.22
CA LEU A 15 0.64 -11.31 -5.59
C LEU A 15 1.15 -9.87 -5.68
N LEU A 16 0.66 -8.99 -4.80
CA LEU A 16 1.12 -7.59 -4.74
C LEU A 16 2.62 -7.50 -4.47
N THR A 17 3.17 -8.40 -3.67
CA THR A 17 4.61 -8.44 -3.39
C THR A 17 5.41 -8.88 -4.61
N GLY A 18 4.95 -9.92 -5.32
CA GLY A 18 5.55 -10.33 -6.59
C GLY A 18 5.54 -9.22 -7.64
N LEU A 19 4.43 -8.48 -7.76
CA LEU A 19 4.34 -7.31 -8.65
C LEU A 19 5.34 -6.21 -8.27
N THR A 20 5.42 -5.84 -6.99
CA THR A 20 6.38 -4.81 -6.55
C THR A 20 7.83 -5.26 -6.73
N PHE A 21 8.11 -6.55 -6.53
CA PHE A 21 9.44 -7.12 -6.72
C PHE A 21 9.85 -7.10 -8.20
N GLY A 22 8.96 -7.53 -9.10
CA GLY A 22 9.21 -7.49 -10.54
C GLY A 22 9.41 -6.07 -11.09
N LEU A 23 8.67 -5.08 -10.54
CA LEU A 23 8.92 -3.66 -10.86
C LEU A 23 10.30 -3.19 -10.37
N GLY A 24 10.74 -3.67 -9.20
CA GLY A 24 12.04 -3.38 -8.59
C GLY A 24 13.21 -3.91 -9.39
N GLU A 25 13.20 -5.21 -9.66
CA GLU A 25 14.29 -5.89 -10.38
C GLU A 25 14.29 -5.60 -11.88
N GLY A 26 13.15 -5.25 -12.47
CA GLY A 26 13.04 -4.97 -13.90
C GLY A 26 13.78 -3.72 -14.37
N GLY A 27 14.49 -3.00 -13.49
CA GLY A 27 15.27 -1.81 -13.86
C GLY A 27 14.42 -0.61 -14.26
N PHE A 28 13.11 -0.64 -13.98
CA PHE A 28 12.19 0.46 -14.31
C PHE A 28 12.45 1.73 -13.47
N PHE A 29 13.22 1.63 -12.39
CA PHE A 29 13.62 2.73 -11.53
C PHE A 29 14.85 3.48 -12.09
N GLY A 30 14.64 4.23 -13.18
CA GLY A 30 15.62 5.16 -13.74
C GLY A 30 15.48 6.60 -13.21
N HIS A 31 16.46 7.47 -13.49
CA HIS A 31 16.38 8.90 -13.16
C HIS A 31 15.13 9.52 -13.80
N GLY A 32 14.20 10.01 -12.97
CA GLY A 32 12.93 10.62 -13.41
C GLY A 32 11.74 9.65 -13.59
N ALA A 33 11.89 8.36 -13.24
CA ALA A 33 10.80 7.39 -13.38
C ALA A 33 9.77 7.52 -12.24
N MET A 34 8.86 8.49 -12.36
CA MET A 34 7.79 8.73 -11.38
C MET A 34 6.72 7.63 -11.39
N LEU A 35 6.43 7.06 -12.56
CA LEU A 35 5.34 6.09 -12.74
C LEU A 35 5.58 4.76 -11.96
N PRO A 36 6.76 4.11 -12.01
CA PRO A 36 7.04 2.90 -11.23
C PRO A 36 6.98 3.15 -9.71
N VAL A 37 7.44 4.32 -9.26
CA VAL A 37 7.38 4.74 -7.85
C VAL A 37 5.93 4.87 -7.39
N LEU A 38 5.08 5.54 -8.17
CA LEU A 38 3.65 5.66 -7.87
C LEU A 38 2.95 4.31 -7.83
N LEU A 39 3.25 3.40 -8.76
CA LEU A 39 2.68 2.04 -8.77
C LEU A 39 3.06 1.26 -7.49
N VAL A 40 4.33 1.30 -7.10
CA VAL A 40 4.77 0.64 -5.86
C VAL A 40 4.12 1.27 -4.62
N LEU A 41 3.96 2.59 -4.58
CA LEU A 41 3.26 3.28 -3.51
C LEU A 41 1.79 2.89 -3.41
N VAL A 42 1.08 2.81 -4.55
CA VAL A 42 -0.31 2.35 -4.60
C VAL A 42 -0.41 0.91 -4.09
N PHE A 43 0.45 0.01 -4.56
CA PHE A 43 0.47 -1.37 -4.10
C PHE A 43 0.81 -1.49 -2.62
N SER A 44 1.75 -0.68 -2.11
CA SER A 44 2.09 -0.62 -0.68
C SER A 44 0.90 -0.14 0.15
N GLY A 45 0.17 0.88 -0.31
CA GLY A 45 -1.04 1.37 0.33
C GLY A 45 -2.15 0.34 0.39
N ILE A 46 -2.39 -0.38 -0.71
CA ILE A 46 -3.37 -1.49 -0.74
C ILE A 46 -2.98 -2.58 0.26
N LYS A 47 -1.70 -3.00 0.28
CA LYS A 47 -1.19 -3.99 1.24
C LYS A 47 -1.39 -3.53 2.69
N GLY A 48 -1.01 -2.30 3.01
CA GLY A 48 -1.16 -1.73 4.35
C GLY A 48 -2.62 -1.69 4.79
N ALA A 49 -3.53 -1.26 3.91
CA ALA A 49 -4.97 -1.23 4.19
C ALA A 49 -5.54 -2.63 4.43
N LEU A 50 -5.12 -3.64 3.65
CA LEU A 50 -5.52 -5.03 3.84
C LEU A 50 -5.06 -5.58 5.19
N VAL A 51 -3.82 -5.30 5.58
CA VAL A 51 -3.30 -5.72 6.90
C VAL A 51 -4.06 -5.05 8.04
N ILE A 52 -4.30 -3.74 7.95
CA ILE A 52 -5.06 -3.00 8.96
C ILE A 52 -6.48 -3.57 9.11
N LEU A 53 -7.16 -3.81 8.00
CA LEU A 53 -8.56 -4.22 8.04
C LEU A 53 -8.75 -5.69 8.41
N GLU A 54 -7.91 -6.58 7.89
CA GLU A 54 -8.11 -8.03 8.00
C GLU A 54 -7.24 -8.69 9.07
N TYR A 55 -5.97 -8.28 9.22
CA TYR A 55 -5.04 -8.91 10.17
C TYR A 55 -5.05 -8.25 11.55
N LEU A 56 -5.21 -6.92 11.61
CA LEU A 56 -5.41 -6.21 12.88
C LEU A 56 -6.86 -6.26 13.36
N GLU A 57 -7.73 -6.97 12.62
CA GLU A 57 -9.19 -7.03 12.83
C GLU A 57 -9.87 -5.66 13.04
N MET A 58 -9.28 -4.57 12.53
CA MET A 58 -9.78 -3.19 12.75
C MET A 58 -11.14 -2.95 12.08
N ARG A 59 -11.65 -3.91 11.30
CA ARG A 59 -13.05 -3.93 10.85
C ARG A 59 -14.07 -4.03 11.98
N LYS A 60 -13.72 -4.71 13.09
CA LYS A 60 -14.59 -4.86 14.27
C LYS A 60 -14.29 -3.82 15.36
N ALA A 61 -13.17 -3.11 15.24
CA ALA A 61 -12.74 -2.10 16.19
C ALA A 61 -13.58 -0.80 16.07
N PRO A 62 -13.56 0.08 17.09
CA PRO A 62 -14.21 1.38 17.04
C PRO A 62 -13.73 2.20 15.84
N GLY A 63 -14.65 2.89 15.17
CA GLY A 63 -14.37 3.59 13.91
C GLY A 63 -13.20 4.59 14.01
N LEU A 64 -13.03 5.25 15.17
CA LEU A 64 -11.94 6.21 15.39
C LEU A 64 -10.55 5.60 15.16
N TRP A 65 -10.29 4.41 15.70
CA TRP A 65 -9.00 3.72 15.55
C TRP A 65 -8.75 3.27 14.12
N ARG A 66 -9.80 2.78 13.46
CA ARG A 66 -9.73 2.41 12.04
C ARG A 66 -9.37 3.61 11.16
N TRP A 67 -10.06 4.74 11.35
CA TRP A 67 -9.81 5.96 10.57
C TRP A 67 -8.47 6.59 10.90
N LEU A 68 -8.01 6.50 12.15
CA LEU A 68 -6.69 7.00 12.54
C LEU A 68 -5.57 6.23 11.85
N LEU A 69 -5.63 4.89 11.83
CA LEU A 69 -4.62 4.06 11.16
C LEU A 69 -4.65 4.21 9.64
N LEU A 70 -5.84 4.22 9.03
CA LEU A 70 -5.98 4.43 7.58
C LEU A 70 -5.55 5.84 7.17
N GLY A 71 -5.97 6.86 7.94
CA GLY A 71 -5.58 8.25 7.71
C GLY A 71 -4.08 8.45 7.85
N TRP A 72 -3.47 7.83 8.86
CA TRP A 72 -2.01 7.83 9.02
C TRP A 72 -1.29 7.18 7.83
N LEU A 73 -1.75 6.01 7.38
CA LEU A 73 -1.19 5.36 6.20
C LEU A 73 -1.29 6.26 4.96
N THR A 74 -2.47 6.86 4.72
CA THR A 74 -2.67 7.80 3.62
C THR A 74 -1.76 9.02 3.72
N LEU A 75 -1.59 9.58 4.92
CA LEU A 75 -0.69 10.71 5.17
C LEU A 75 0.75 10.35 4.81
N VAL A 76 1.26 9.21 5.28
CA VAL A 76 2.62 8.76 4.98
C VAL A 76 2.81 8.57 3.47
N LEU A 77 1.87 7.94 2.78
CA LEU A 77 1.95 7.77 1.33
C LEU A 77 1.95 9.12 0.60
N ALA A 78 1.10 10.06 1.02
CA ALA A 78 1.07 11.41 0.46
C ALA A 78 2.38 12.17 0.68
N LEU A 79 2.99 12.04 1.86
CA LEU A 79 4.29 12.63 2.16
C LEU A 79 5.41 12.05 1.29
N VAL A 80 5.39 10.73 1.01
CA VAL A 80 6.38 10.12 0.11
C VAL A 80 6.20 10.61 -1.33
N VAL A 81 4.96 10.73 -1.81
CA VAL A 81 4.67 11.31 -3.13
C VAL A 81 5.18 12.75 -3.20
N LEU A 82 4.90 13.56 -2.17
CA LEU A 82 5.35 14.93 -2.09
C LEU A 82 6.88 15.03 -2.07
N ALA A 83 7.57 14.17 -1.31
CA ALA A 83 9.03 14.14 -1.28
C ALA A 83 9.62 13.83 -2.66
N TYR A 84 9.05 12.87 -3.39
CA TYR A 84 9.46 12.58 -4.76
C TYR A 84 9.19 13.74 -5.73
N TRP A 85 8.08 14.46 -5.55
CA TRP A 85 7.76 15.63 -6.36
C TRP A 85 8.69 16.81 -6.08
N ILE A 86 9.12 17.01 -4.83
CA ILE A 86 10.10 18.06 -4.50
C ILE A 86 11.50 17.69 -4.98
N ALA A 87 11.83 16.39 -5.01
CA ALA A 87 13.15 15.90 -5.41
C ALA A 87 13.33 15.74 -6.93
N SER A 88 12.24 15.79 -7.72
CA SER A 88 12.23 15.75 -9.18
C SER A 88 12.43 17.13 -9.79
#